data_AF-A0A026WUC6-F1
#
_entry.id   AF-A0A026WUC6-F1
#
_cell.length_a   1.000
_cell.length_b   1.000
_cell.length_c   1.000
_cell.angle_alpha   90.00
_cell.angle_beta   90.00
_cell.angle_gamma   90.00
#
_symmetry.space_group_name_H-M   'P 1'
#
loop_
_entity.id
_entity.type
_entity.pdbx_description
1 polymer ?
#
loop_
_entity_poly.entity_id
_entity_poly.type
_entity_poly.pdbx_seq_one_letter_code
_entity_poly.pdbx_strand_id
1 'polypeptide(L)'
;MLCDLIKEPSSKFQNFCRMSAADFEYLLCKIGPQIAKTDTNMRKCIPGKERFAVALRFQTTSSAFPLMTRAFRKSAVKRRKTRRRAEP
;
A
#
# COMPACT_ATOMS: atom_id res chain seq x y z
N MET A 1 8.55 -16.39 7.80
CA MET A 1 8.33 -15.46 6.67
C MET A 1 8.49 -13.99 7.06
N LEU A 2 7.72 -13.43 8.00
CA LEU A 2 7.90 -12.02 8.40
C LEU A 2 9.14 -11.75 9.25
N CYS A 3 9.49 -12.68 10.15
CA CYS A 3 10.74 -12.58 10.90
C CYS A 3 11.97 -12.59 9.98
N ASP A 4 11.88 -13.26 8.83
CA ASP A 4 12.97 -13.31 7.84
C ASP A 4 13.11 -11.98 7.11
N LEU A 5 11.99 -11.29 6.83
CA LEU A 5 12.00 -9.93 6.28
C LEU A 5 12.54 -8.88 7.26
N ILE A 6 12.40 -9.09 8.57
CA ILE A 6 12.89 -8.17 9.61
C ILE A 6 14.37 -8.42 9.93
N LYS A 7 14.83 -9.68 9.83
CA LYS A 7 16.22 -10.07 10.12
C LYS A 7 17.22 -9.64 9.04
N GLU A 8 16.78 -9.57 7.79
CA GLU A 8 17.62 -9.03 6.71
C GLU A 8 17.48 -7.50 6.72
N PRO A 9 18.58 -6.71 6.67
CA PRO A 9 18.54 -5.25 6.43
C PRO A 9 18.15 -4.95 4.98
N SER A 10 17.22 -5.72 4.43
CA SER A 10 16.72 -5.57 3.09
C SER A 10 15.53 -4.63 3.16
N SER A 11 15.54 -3.60 2.32
CA SER A 11 14.43 -2.66 2.14
C SER A 11 13.09 -3.34 1.77
N LYS A 12 13.07 -4.67 1.61
CA LYS A 12 11.90 -5.53 1.49
C LYS A 12 10.85 -5.30 2.57
N PHE A 13 11.22 -5.18 3.85
CA PHE A 13 10.23 -4.93 4.91
C PHE A 13 9.55 -3.58 4.74
N GLN A 14 10.34 -2.55 4.46
CA GLN A 14 9.86 -1.19 4.21
C GLN A 14 8.99 -1.14 2.94
N ASN A 15 9.33 -1.89 1.89
CA ASN A 15 8.50 -2.01 0.69
C ASN A 15 7.21 -2.82 0.91
N PHE A 16 7.23 -3.77 1.84
CA PHE A 16 6.09 -4.62 2.16
C PHE A 16 5.06 -3.87 3.01
N CYS A 17 5.50 -3.26 4.12
CA CYS A 17 4.65 -2.57 5.09
C CYS A 17 4.55 -1.06 4.88
N ARG A 18 5.38 -0.45 4.01
CA ARG A 18 5.50 1.02 3.82
C ARG A 18 5.75 1.82 5.11
N MET A 19 6.30 1.18 6.14
CA MET A 19 6.59 1.78 7.44
C MET A 19 7.89 1.21 8.02
N SER A 20 8.47 1.89 8.99
CA SER A 20 9.64 1.38 9.70
C SER A 20 9.27 0.18 10.58
N ALA A 21 10.26 -0.65 10.91
CA ALA A 21 10.05 -1.78 11.82
C ALA A 21 9.63 -1.31 13.23
N ALA A 22 10.16 -0.17 13.69
CA ALA A 22 9.83 0.42 14.98
C ALA A 22 8.35 0.84 15.05
N ASP A 23 7.86 1.53 14.02
CA ASP A 23 6.44 1.96 13.95
C ASP A 23 5.51 0.75 13.88
N PHE A 24 5.91 -0.28 13.13
CA PHE A 24 5.17 -1.52 13.04
C PHE A 24 5.02 -2.20 14.42
N GLU A 25 6.11 -2.29 15.20
CA GLU A 25 6.06 -2.90 16.54
C GLU A 25 5.27 -2.06 17.53
N TYR A 26 5.38 -0.73 17.47
CA TYR A 26 4.57 0.18 18.27
C TYR A 26 3.06 0.02 18.01
N LEU A 27 2.66 -0.03 16.74
CA LEU A 27 1.27 -0.27 16.35
C LEU A 27 0.80 -1.68 16.75
N LEU A 28 1.66 -2.69 16.57
CA LEU A 28 1.36 -4.06 16.95
C LEU A 28 1.16 -4.18 18.47
N CYS A 29 1.91 -3.43 19.30
CA CYS A 29 1.72 -3.44 20.74
C CYS A 29 0.34 -2.90 21.14
N LYS A 30 -0.14 -1.85 20.46
CA LYS A 30 -1.47 -1.27 20.73
C LYS A 30 -2.62 -2.12 20.22
N ILE A 31 -2.48 -2.66 19.01
CA ILE A 31 -3.55 -3.39 18.33
C ILE A 31 -3.52 -4.89 18.69
N GLY A 32 -2.36 -5.40 19.09
CA GLY A 32 -2.11 -6.79 19.46
C GLY A 32 -3.17 -7.43 20.35
N PRO A 33 -3.60 -6.77 21.46
CA PRO A 33 -4.66 -7.28 22.32
C PRO A 33 -6.01 -7.42 21.61
N GLN A 34 -6.31 -6.56 20.64
CA GLN A 34 -7.58 -6.56 19.89
C GLN A 34 -7.59 -7.59 18.76
N ILE A 35 -6.43 -7.87 18.15
CA ILE A 35 -6.31 -8.83 17.04
C ILE A 35 -5.86 -10.22 17.49
N ALA A 36 -5.55 -10.40 18.77
CA ALA A 36 -5.25 -11.70 19.35
C ALA A 36 -6.46 -12.62 19.16
N LYS A 37 -6.25 -13.77 18.52
CA LYS A 37 -7.24 -14.85 18.49
C LYS A 37 -6.66 -16.04 19.21
N THR A 38 -7.51 -16.85 19.78
CA THR A 38 -7.14 -18.10 20.43
C THR A 38 -7.06 -19.23 19.41
N ASP A 39 -6.24 -20.23 19.70
CA ASP A 39 -6.24 -21.49 18.97
C ASP A 39 -7.62 -22.16 19.12
N THR A 40 -8.08 -22.83 18.07
CA THR A 40 -9.29 -23.66 18.12
C THR A 40 -8.91 -25.13 17.89
N ASN A 41 -9.78 -26.06 18.30
CA ASN A 41 -9.55 -27.51 18.12
C ASN A 41 -9.27 -27.92 16.66
N MET A 42 -9.75 -27.14 15.69
CA MET A 42 -9.59 -27.42 14.26
C MET A 42 -8.33 -26.78 13.65
N ARG A 43 -7.79 -25.69 14.24
CA ARG A 43 -6.65 -24.97 13.67
C ARG A 43 -5.92 -24.11 14.69
N LYS A 44 -4.58 -24.10 14.57
CA LYS A 44 -3.73 -23.09 15.21
C LYS A 44 -3.97 -21.69 14.63
N CYS A 45 -4.12 -20.74 15.53
CA CYS A 45 -4.26 -19.33 15.28
C CYS A 45 -2.99 -18.76 14.62
N ILE A 46 -3.19 -17.98 13.57
CA ILE A 46 -2.09 -17.21 12.96
C ILE A 46 -1.61 -16.17 13.98
N PRO A 47 -0.30 -16.10 14.30
CA PRO A 47 0.21 -15.14 15.27
C PRO A 47 -0.14 -13.70 14.89
N GLY A 48 -0.43 -12.87 15.90
CA GLY A 48 -0.90 -11.50 15.69
C GLY A 48 0.03 -10.67 14.80
N LYS A 49 1.35 -10.89 14.90
CA LYS A 49 2.37 -10.23 14.07
C LYS A 49 2.19 -10.52 12.57
N GLU A 50 1.96 -11.77 12.20
CA GLU A 50 1.75 -12.15 10.79
C GLU A 50 0.42 -11.65 10.26
N ARG A 51 -0.64 -11.75 11.09
CA ARG A 51 -1.96 -11.24 10.74
C ARG A 51 -1.95 -9.73 10.50
N PHE A 52 -1.27 -8.97 11.37
CA PHE A 52 -1.18 -7.53 11.24
C PHE A 52 -0.44 -7.10 9.97
N ALA A 53 0.67 -7.74 9.65
CA ALA A 53 1.42 -7.45 8.44
C ALA A 53 0.66 -7.78 7.14
N VAL A 54 -0.10 -8.88 7.11
CA VAL A 54 -0.97 -9.20 5.96
C VAL A 54 -2.09 -8.15 5.82
N ALA A 55 -2.69 -7.73 6.93
CA ALA A 55 -3.71 -6.68 6.92
C ALA A 55 -3.16 -5.34 6.41
N LEU A 56 -1.96 -4.94 6.85
CA LEU A 56 -1.29 -3.74 6.34
C LEU A 56 -1.00 -3.82 4.85
N ARG A 57 -0.56 -4.98 4.33
CA ARG A 57 -0.33 -5.14 2.89
C ARG A 57 -1.62 -4.97 2.08
N PHE A 58 -2.72 -5.53 2.57
CA PHE A 58 -4.03 -5.39 1.95
C PHE A 58 -4.51 -3.93 1.96
N GLN A 59 -4.46 -3.25 3.11
CA GLN A 59 -4.81 -1.83 3.23
C GLN A 59 -3.94 -0.95 2.34
N THR A 60 -2.63 -1.21 2.32
CA THR A 60 -1.68 -0.44 1.50
C THR A 60 -1.96 -0.62 0.01
N THR A 61 -2.36 -1.81 -0.43
CA THR A 61 -2.73 -2.07 -1.82
C THR A 61 -4.01 -1.30 -2.19
N SER A 62 -4.98 -1.21 -1.27
CA SER A 62 -6.20 -0.40 -1.48
C SER A 62 -5.92 1.11 -1.55
N SER A 63 -4.81 1.59 -0.98
CA SER A 63 -4.41 3.00 -1.17
C SER A 63 -3.81 3.30 -2.55
N ALA A 64 -3.53 2.27 -3.37
CA ALA A 64 -2.97 2.40 -4.73
C ALA A 64 -4.03 2.51 -5.86
N PHE A 65 -5.33 2.56 -5.53
CA PHE A 65 -6.39 2.89 -6.49
C PHE A 65 -6.33 4.28 -7.18
N PRO A 66 -5.51 5.29 -6.78
CA PRO A 66 -5.43 6.57 -7.50
C PRO A 66 -4.86 6.49 -8.93
N LEU A 67 -4.31 5.35 -9.35
CA LEU A 67 -3.70 5.20 -10.68
C LEU A 67 -4.71 5.18 -11.85
N MET A 68 -6.01 5.05 -11.60
CA MET A 68 -7.00 5.05 -12.70
C MET A 68 -7.48 6.44 -13.13
N THR A 69 -7.45 7.46 -12.25
CA THR A 69 -8.00 8.79 -12.60
C THR A 69 -6.99 9.70 -13.31
N ARG A 70 -5.68 9.51 -13.08
CA ARG A 70 -4.65 10.42 -13.62
C ARG A 70 -4.19 10.08 -15.05
N ALA A 71 -4.52 8.91 -15.57
CA ALA A 71 -4.23 8.52 -16.96
C ALA A 71 -5.26 9.05 -17.98
N PHE A 72 -6.43 9.54 -17.54
CA PHE A 72 -7.56 9.87 -18.43
C PHE A 72 -7.85 11.36 -18.59
N ARG A 73 -6.92 12.26 -18.23
CA ARG A 73 -7.01 13.66 -18.67
C ARG A 73 -6.53 13.75 -20.13
N LYS A 74 -7.45 13.56 -21.08
CA LYS A 74 -7.18 13.81 -22.50
C LYS A 74 -6.78 15.27 -22.69
N SER A 75 -5.59 15.50 -23.24
CA SER A 75 -5.13 16.82 -23.68
C SER A 75 -6.09 17.35 -24.75
N ALA A 76 -6.84 18.42 -24.44
CA ALA A 76 -7.66 19.09 -25.43
C ALA A 76 -6.77 19.64 -26.54
N VAL A 77 -6.84 19.02 -27.72
CA VAL A 77 -6.22 19.49 -28.96
C VAL A 77 -6.77 20.88 -29.29
N LYS A 78 -5.97 21.92 -29.08
CA LYS A 78 -6.27 23.26 -29.62
C LYS A 78 -6.03 23.22 -31.13
N ARG A 79 -7.07 22.93 -31.91
CA ARG A 79 -7.09 23.18 -33.36
C ARG A 79 -6.97 24.70 -33.58
N ARG A 80 -5.79 25.18 -33.96
CA ARG A 80 -5.64 26.56 -34.48
C ARG A 80 -6.19 26.58 -35.92
N LYS A 81 -7.29 27.31 -36.07
CA LYS A 81 -8.01 27.57 -37.31
C LYS A 81 -7.14 28.46 -38.19
N THR A 82 -6.80 27.99 -39.39
CA THR A 82 -6.22 28.78 -40.47
C THR A 82 -7.16 29.96 -40.78
N ARG A 83 -6.66 31.20 -40.69
CA ARG A 83 -7.35 32.38 -41.20
C ARG A 83 -6.44 33.06 -42.22
N ARG A 84 -6.79 32.91 -43.49
CA ARG A 84 -6.27 33.68 -44.64
C ARG A 84 -6.69 35.16 -44.54
N ARG A 85 -5.95 36.03 -45.25
CA ARG A 85 -6.15 37.47 -45.62
C ARG A 85 -5.28 38.46 -44.80
N ALA A 86 -4.63 39.47 -45.37
CA ALA A 86 -4.51 39.98 -46.76
C ALA A 86 -3.24 40.88 -46.88
N GLU A 87 -2.86 41.12 -48.15
CA GLU A 87 -1.74 41.88 -48.74
C GLU A 87 -1.59 43.35 -48.26
N PRO A 88 -0.41 43.97 -48.41
CA PRO A 88 -0.24 45.43 -48.42
C PRO A 88 -0.56 46.08 -49.78
#